data_AF-A0A0G2DZU8-F1
#
_entry.id   AF-A0A0G2DZU8-F1
#
_cell.length_a   1.000
_cell.length_b   1.000
_cell.length_c   1.000
_cell.angle_alpha   90.00
_cell.angle_beta   90.00
_cell.angle_gamma   90.00
#
_symmetry.space_group_name_H-M   'P 1'
#
loop_
_entity.id
_entity.type
_entity.pdbx_description
1 polymer ?
#
loop_
_entity_poly.entity_id
_entity_poly.type
_entity_poly.pdbx_seq_one_letter_code
_entity_poly.pdbx_strand_id
1 'polypeptide(L)'
;MTGITSPLLPIIESPLKYAQGDDPRFGLRGESNNIELFFDLFLIANLTTFTSTHSITDTSTLVAYIGLFAIIWFTWLQITLHDVRFAMDSGYERVCKVIQFIIFVGFALVGSSFNPGGKEHNNTNFRILCIMLFISRLLLGIQYSVALFFIRRKVRGLAWPLGLTIACFILCGGAFYSMVPAFSETSGNGLGIYYVWYIILAVEVAVVVGTACVWRRLSFKKTHLMERMGLLTLIIVGEGAIGVTKTVAKLMSKSGLTFEGCFLVVCIVLILTFLFLLYFDPAPTHHIGSIRQLAWAALHFPLHLSLIGIVEGSQQIALARHVFAALHRFQHAATRACLTQHLSGASLAAALTAAVAPFKLDEKLESRDQVPVIMAGIAAAGNATGVCSAANVAAGGGGMPDMLRAVTTDVLGGLFESIGVTPPKGVGAYESARSAYFTLELAQ
;
A
#
# COMPACT_ATOMS: atom_id res chain seq x y z
N MET A 1 7.30 -48.96 -18.92
CA MET A 1 7.92 -47.62 -18.89
C MET A 1 7.48 -46.86 -20.13
N THR A 2 6.31 -46.21 -20.07
CA THR A 2 5.84 -45.30 -21.11
C THR A 2 6.51 -43.95 -20.90
N GLY A 3 7.48 -43.63 -21.76
CA GLY A 3 8.21 -42.37 -21.71
C GLY A 3 7.23 -41.20 -21.86
N ILE A 4 7.08 -40.43 -20.78
CA ILE A 4 6.48 -39.11 -20.81
C ILE A 4 7.50 -38.22 -21.53
N THR A 5 7.43 -38.16 -22.86
CA THR A 5 8.05 -37.07 -23.59
C THR A 5 7.21 -35.82 -23.31
N SER A 6 7.56 -35.12 -22.25
CA SER A 6 7.11 -33.74 -22.04
C SER A 6 7.43 -32.97 -23.33
N PRO A 7 6.45 -32.41 -24.05
CA PRO A 7 6.76 -31.61 -25.22
C PRO A 7 7.67 -30.46 -24.77
N LEU A 8 8.85 -30.34 -25.38
CA LEU A 8 9.77 -29.23 -25.14
C LEU A 8 9.01 -27.91 -25.34
N LEU A 9 9.10 -27.01 -24.36
CA LEU A 9 8.40 -25.73 -24.39
C LEU A 9 8.80 -24.95 -25.65
N PRO A 10 7.85 -24.47 -26.48
CA PRO A 10 8.19 -23.71 -27.67
C PRO A 10 8.90 -22.39 -27.30
N ILE A 11 9.90 -22.01 -28.10
CA ILE A 11 10.67 -20.77 -27.87
C ILE A 11 9.76 -19.54 -28.04
N ILE A 12 8.93 -19.53 -29.08
CA ILE A 12 7.89 -18.52 -29.34
C ILE A 12 6.67 -19.25 -29.89
N GLU A 13 5.50 -19.03 -29.28
CA GLU A 13 4.21 -19.57 -29.74
C GLU A 13 3.35 -18.46 -30.37
N SER A 14 2.59 -18.80 -31.42
CA SER A 14 1.70 -17.85 -32.07
C SER A 14 0.40 -17.66 -31.25
N PRO A 15 -0.08 -16.42 -31.05
CA PRO A 15 -1.33 -16.18 -30.32
C PRO A 15 -2.60 -16.57 -31.12
N LEU A 16 -2.46 -16.98 -32.38
CA LEU A 16 -3.56 -17.40 -33.25
C LEU A 16 -3.65 -18.93 -33.30
N LYS A 17 -4.82 -19.47 -32.96
CA LYS A 17 -5.15 -20.89 -33.13
C LYS A 17 -5.97 -21.10 -34.41
N TYR A 18 -5.68 -22.19 -35.12
CA TYR A 18 -6.42 -22.61 -36.32
C TYR A 18 -7.27 -23.82 -35.93
N ALA A 19 -8.60 -23.67 -35.92
CA ALA A 19 -9.48 -24.84 -36.01
C ALA A 19 -9.53 -25.27 -37.49
N GLN A 20 -9.55 -26.58 -37.77
CA GLN A 20 -9.61 -27.09 -39.14
C GLN A 20 -10.77 -26.43 -39.92
N GLY A 21 -10.41 -25.62 -40.94
CA GLY A 21 -11.36 -24.98 -41.86
C GLY A 21 -11.93 -23.62 -41.43
N ASP A 22 -11.55 -23.07 -40.27
CA ASP A 22 -12.17 -21.86 -39.71
C ASP A 22 -11.22 -20.64 -39.75
N ASP A 23 -11.79 -19.43 -39.81
CA ASP A 23 -11.04 -18.16 -39.77
C ASP A 23 -10.09 -18.10 -38.55
N PRO A 24 -8.88 -17.51 -38.67
CA PRO A 24 -7.93 -17.44 -37.57
C PRO A 24 -8.51 -16.67 -36.37
N ARG A 25 -8.56 -17.31 -35.21
CA ARG A 25 -9.06 -16.72 -33.94
C ARG A 25 -7.94 -16.69 -32.90
N PHE A 26 -8.04 -15.74 -31.98
CA PHE A 26 -7.14 -15.68 -30.83
C PHE A 26 -7.32 -16.93 -29.96
N GLY A 27 -6.21 -17.49 -29.49
CA GLY A 27 -6.17 -18.59 -28.51
C GLY A 27 -6.56 -18.11 -27.11
N LEU A 28 -7.74 -17.50 -26.98
CA LEU A 28 -8.26 -16.95 -25.73
C LEU A 28 -8.35 -18.05 -24.68
N ARG A 29 -7.72 -17.81 -23.53
CA ARG A 29 -7.82 -18.67 -22.36
C ARG A 29 -8.98 -18.21 -21.49
N GLY A 30 -9.83 -19.17 -21.10
CA GLY A 30 -10.95 -18.95 -20.19
C GLY A 30 -10.53 -18.85 -18.72
N GLU A 31 -9.33 -19.32 -18.38
CA GLU A 31 -8.79 -19.39 -17.02
C GLU A 31 -7.39 -18.74 -16.94
N SER A 32 -7.07 -18.19 -15.76
CA SER A 32 -5.75 -17.60 -15.45
C SER A 32 -4.67 -18.68 -15.26
N ASN A 33 -3.43 -18.37 -15.67
CA ASN A 33 -2.27 -19.24 -15.43
C ASN A 33 -1.60 -18.91 -14.08
N ASN A 34 -0.92 -19.88 -13.48
CA ASN A 34 -0.19 -19.71 -12.22
C ASN A 34 0.88 -18.61 -12.28
N ILE A 35 1.50 -18.39 -13.46
CA ILE A 35 2.50 -17.33 -13.64
C ILE A 35 1.87 -15.92 -13.61
N GLU A 36 0.62 -15.78 -14.05
CA GLU A 36 -0.11 -14.51 -14.01
C GLU A 36 -0.51 -14.20 -12.56
N LEU A 37 -0.98 -15.20 -11.82
CA LEU A 37 -1.24 -15.07 -10.39
C LEU A 37 0.04 -14.75 -9.60
N PHE A 38 1.16 -15.40 -9.94
CA PHE A 38 2.45 -15.12 -9.32
C PHE A 38 2.93 -13.69 -9.58
N PHE A 39 2.64 -13.13 -10.75
CA PHE A 39 2.89 -11.72 -11.04
C PHE A 39 2.04 -10.77 -10.20
N ASP A 40 0.77 -11.10 -9.98
CA ASP A 40 -0.13 -10.31 -9.14
C ASP A 40 0.39 -10.23 -7.69
N LEU A 41 1.12 -11.26 -7.20
CA LEU A 41 1.78 -11.22 -5.89
C LEU A 41 2.90 -10.18 -5.79
N PHE A 42 3.61 -9.87 -6.89
CA PHE A 42 4.62 -8.81 -6.87
C PHE A 42 3.99 -7.41 -6.75
N LEU A 43 2.78 -7.21 -7.30
CA LEU A 43 2.03 -5.97 -7.11
C LEU A 43 1.70 -5.76 -5.63
N ILE A 44 1.13 -6.77 -4.96
CA ILE A 44 0.75 -6.60 -3.55
C ILE A 44 1.97 -6.48 -2.65
N ALA A 45 3.07 -7.18 -2.94
CA ALA A 45 4.30 -7.08 -2.17
C ALA A 45 4.85 -5.63 -2.17
N ASN A 46 4.78 -4.95 -3.32
CA ASN A 46 5.15 -3.53 -3.41
C ASN A 46 4.30 -2.66 -2.47
N LEU A 47 2.99 -2.90 -2.47
CA LEU A 47 2.05 -2.15 -1.64
C LEU A 47 2.31 -2.39 -0.14
N THR A 48 2.53 -3.64 0.26
CA THR A 48 2.87 -3.99 1.65
C THR A 48 4.17 -3.33 2.08
N THR A 49 5.22 -3.36 1.24
CA THR A 49 6.48 -2.65 1.54
C THR A 49 6.25 -1.14 1.69
N PHE A 50 5.49 -0.53 0.78
CA PHE A 50 5.20 0.90 0.86
C PHE A 50 4.45 1.27 2.14
N THR A 51 3.39 0.52 2.46
CA THR A 51 2.56 0.71 3.65
C THR A 51 3.37 0.53 4.94
N SER A 52 4.32 -0.39 4.96
CA SER A 52 5.21 -0.59 6.11
C SER A 52 6.24 0.53 6.30
N THR A 53 6.61 1.23 5.22
CA THR A 53 7.65 2.28 5.26
C THR A 53 7.06 3.68 5.44
N HIS A 54 5.84 3.89 4.95
CA HIS A 54 5.14 5.17 5.01
C HIS A 54 3.84 5.01 5.79
N SER A 55 3.88 5.33 7.08
CA SER A 55 2.68 5.47 7.89
C SER A 55 1.79 6.59 7.32
N ILE A 56 0.50 6.30 7.18
CA ILE A 56 -0.48 7.26 6.66
C ILE A 56 -0.93 8.13 7.83
N THR A 57 -0.20 9.22 8.10
CA THR A 57 -0.50 10.14 9.22
C THR A 57 -1.19 11.42 8.76
N ASP A 58 -0.87 11.87 7.54
CA ASP A 58 -1.26 13.18 7.01
C ASP A 58 -1.81 13.09 5.59
N THR A 59 -2.57 14.11 5.17
CA THR A 59 -3.15 14.17 3.82
C THR A 59 -2.08 14.10 2.73
N SER A 60 -0.90 14.69 2.95
CA SER A 60 0.22 14.61 2.00
C SER A 60 0.73 13.17 1.81
N THR A 61 0.87 12.42 2.91
CA THR A 61 1.27 11.01 2.89
C THR A 61 0.21 10.13 2.22
N LEU A 62 -1.08 10.42 2.44
CA LEU A 62 -2.18 9.75 1.76
C LEU A 62 -2.18 10.01 0.25
N VAL A 63 -1.95 11.26 -0.19
CA VAL A 63 -1.86 11.59 -1.62
C VAL A 63 -0.65 10.89 -2.27
N ALA A 64 0.48 10.83 -1.57
CA ALA A 64 1.65 10.06 -2.03
C ALA A 64 1.33 8.56 -2.17
N TYR A 65 0.57 7.99 -1.22
CA TYR A 65 0.09 6.61 -1.27
C TYR A 65 -0.79 6.34 -2.49
N ILE A 66 -1.82 7.17 -2.70
CA ILE A 66 -2.72 7.07 -3.86
C ILE A 66 -1.92 7.18 -5.16
N GLY A 67 -0.93 8.09 -5.19
CA GLY A 67 -0.05 8.31 -6.33
C GLY A 67 0.77 7.08 -6.69
N LEU A 68 1.49 6.51 -5.74
CA LEU A 68 2.28 5.30 -5.98
C LEU A 68 1.39 4.11 -6.35
N PHE A 69 0.27 3.93 -5.65
CA PHE A 69 -0.70 2.89 -5.97
C PHE A 69 -1.20 3.01 -7.40
N ALA A 70 -1.51 4.22 -7.87
CA ALA A 70 -1.92 4.45 -9.26
C ALA A 70 -0.82 4.03 -10.25
N ILE A 71 0.44 4.40 -10.02
CA ILE A 71 1.55 4.05 -10.91
C ILE A 71 1.71 2.53 -11.04
N ILE A 72 1.66 1.81 -9.91
CA ILE A 72 1.81 0.36 -9.87
C ILE A 72 0.59 -0.32 -10.49
N TRP A 73 -0.63 0.08 -10.08
CA TRP A 73 -1.88 -0.50 -10.54
C TRP A 73 -2.08 -0.31 -12.06
N PHE A 74 -1.82 0.88 -12.60
CA PHE A 74 -1.94 1.10 -14.04
C PHE A 74 -0.85 0.37 -14.83
N THR A 75 0.36 0.23 -14.30
CA THR A 75 1.40 -0.57 -14.95
C THR A 75 1.03 -2.06 -14.97
N TRP A 76 0.49 -2.58 -13.86
CA TRP A 76 -0.06 -3.93 -13.79
C TRP A 76 -1.24 -4.12 -14.75
N LEU A 77 -2.14 -3.13 -14.85
CA LEU A 77 -3.26 -3.19 -15.77
C LEU A 77 -2.75 -3.33 -17.21
N GLN A 78 -1.78 -2.53 -17.64
CA GLN A 78 -1.26 -2.59 -19.01
C GLN A 78 -0.64 -3.95 -19.35
N ILE A 79 0.14 -4.51 -18.42
CA ILE A 79 0.70 -5.88 -18.54
C ILE A 79 -0.42 -6.91 -18.60
N THR A 80 -1.43 -6.78 -17.73
CA THR A 80 -2.58 -7.69 -17.69
C THR A 80 -3.40 -7.66 -18.98
N LEU A 81 -3.67 -6.48 -19.52
CA LEU A 81 -4.41 -6.33 -20.78
C LEU A 81 -3.64 -6.93 -21.96
N HIS A 82 -2.30 -6.88 -21.95
CA HIS A 82 -1.47 -7.56 -22.92
C HIS A 82 -1.56 -9.09 -22.74
N ASP A 83 -1.32 -9.60 -21.53
CA ASP A 83 -1.27 -11.04 -21.26
C ASP A 83 -2.57 -11.74 -21.66
N VAL A 84 -3.68 -11.16 -21.23
CA VAL A 84 -5.01 -11.70 -21.44
C VAL A 84 -5.37 -11.78 -22.94
N ARG A 85 -4.74 -10.96 -23.79
CA ARG A 85 -4.95 -10.95 -25.24
C ARG A 85 -3.96 -11.82 -26.00
N PHE A 86 -2.68 -11.79 -25.63
CA PHE A 86 -1.60 -12.29 -26.49
C PHE A 86 -0.64 -13.26 -25.80
N ALA A 87 -0.63 -13.37 -24.47
CA ALA A 87 0.32 -14.26 -23.80
C ALA A 87 -0.05 -15.74 -24.04
N MET A 88 0.91 -16.46 -24.61
CA MET A 88 0.94 -17.91 -24.77
C MET A 88 2.20 -18.45 -24.09
N ASP A 89 2.09 -19.60 -23.42
CA ASP A 89 3.19 -20.14 -22.63
C ASP A 89 4.36 -20.55 -23.53
N SER A 90 5.42 -19.75 -23.50
CA SER A 90 6.60 -19.91 -24.34
C SER A 90 7.84 -19.38 -23.63
N GLY A 91 9.03 -19.79 -24.09
CA GLY A 91 10.29 -19.34 -23.50
C GLY A 91 10.42 -17.80 -23.51
N TYR A 92 10.02 -17.18 -24.62
CA TYR A 92 9.97 -15.73 -24.78
C TYR A 92 9.09 -15.03 -23.74
N GLU A 93 7.85 -15.52 -23.54
CA GLU A 93 6.92 -14.89 -22.60
C GLU A 93 7.44 -15.01 -21.17
N ARG A 94 8.05 -16.14 -20.80
CA ARG A 94 8.67 -16.33 -19.48
C ARG A 94 9.84 -15.38 -19.24
N VAL A 95 10.68 -15.12 -20.24
CA VAL A 95 11.75 -14.12 -20.14
C VAL A 95 11.16 -12.72 -19.95
N CYS A 96 10.11 -12.37 -20.70
CA CYS A 96 9.41 -11.10 -20.51
C CYS A 96 8.84 -10.97 -19.09
N LYS A 97 8.26 -12.05 -18.53
CA LYS A 97 7.79 -12.07 -17.13
C LYS A 97 8.89 -11.85 -16.11
N VAL A 98 10.07 -12.43 -16.30
CA VAL A 98 11.22 -12.20 -15.40
C VAL A 98 11.61 -10.71 -15.41
N ILE A 99 11.65 -10.08 -16.58
CA ILE A 99 11.93 -8.63 -16.67
C ILE A 99 10.83 -7.83 -15.96
N GLN A 100 9.56 -8.20 -16.10
CA GLN A 100 8.44 -7.57 -15.39
C GLN A 100 8.56 -7.72 -13.87
N PHE A 101 9.00 -8.87 -13.35
CA PHE A 101 9.28 -9.03 -11.91
C PHE A 101 10.38 -8.08 -11.43
N ILE A 102 11.47 -7.96 -12.18
CA ILE A 102 12.58 -7.05 -11.86
C ILE A 102 12.09 -5.60 -11.80
N ILE A 103 11.24 -5.19 -12.75
CA ILE A 103 10.63 -3.84 -12.75
C ILE A 103 9.81 -3.60 -11.47
N PHE A 104 8.98 -4.57 -11.07
CA PHE A 104 8.17 -4.45 -9.85
C PHE A 104 9.03 -4.45 -8.58
N VAL A 105 10.13 -5.22 -8.53
CA VAL A 105 11.10 -5.09 -7.43
C VAL A 105 11.72 -3.68 -7.43
N GLY A 106 12.02 -3.12 -8.60
CA GLY A 106 12.48 -1.74 -8.75
C GLY A 106 11.48 -0.71 -8.22
N PHE A 107 10.17 -0.91 -8.44
CA PHE A 107 9.14 -0.05 -7.84
C PHE A 107 9.13 -0.11 -6.32
N ALA A 108 9.39 -1.28 -5.71
CA ALA A 108 9.39 -1.42 -4.25
C ALA A 108 10.55 -0.63 -3.62
N LEU A 109 11.71 -0.64 -4.29
CA LEU A 109 12.88 0.15 -3.88
C LEU A 109 12.56 1.64 -3.88
N VAL A 110 11.93 2.15 -4.94
CA VAL A 110 11.56 3.57 -5.04
C VAL A 110 10.45 3.93 -4.06
N GLY A 111 9.49 3.02 -3.87
CA GLY A 111 8.36 3.20 -2.96
C GLY A 111 8.81 3.59 -1.56
N SER A 112 9.89 2.99 -1.05
CA SER A 112 10.41 3.25 0.31
C SER A 112 10.77 4.71 0.62
N SER A 113 10.93 5.57 -0.38
CA SER A 113 11.12 7.02 -0.16
C SER A 113 10.30 7.86 -1.13
N PHE A 114 9.15 7.37 -1.55
CA PHE A 114 8.29 8.07 -2.49
C PHE A 114 7.54 9.20 -1.79
N ASN A 115 8.02 10.43 -1.93
CA ASN A 115 7.39 11.62 -1.36
C ASN A 115 7.38 12.80 -2.36
N PRO A 116 6.46 12.81 -3.34
CA PRO A 116 6.42 13.86 -4.37
C PRO A 116 6.01 15.25 -3.84
N GLY A 117 5.38 15.32 -2.65
CA GLY A 117 4.99 16.58 -2.00
C GLY A 117 5.92 17.03 -0.87
N GLY A 118 7.01 16.31 -0.64
CA GLY A 118 7.95 16.56 0.45
C GLY A 118 8.89 17.73 0.16
N LYS A 119 9.39 18.36 1.24
CA LYS A 119 10.42 19.41 1.17
C LYS A 119 11.81 18.86 0.76
N GLU A 120 12.04 17.56 0.96
CA GLU A 120 13.27 16.88 0.53
C GLU A 120 13.03 16.19 -0.82
N HIS A 121 13.65 16.72 -1.88
CA HIS A 121 13.56 16.15 -3.22
C HIS A 121 14.49 14.93 -3.34
N ASN A 122 13.95 13.72 -3.24
CA ASN A 122 14.71 12.49 -3.49
C ASN A 122 14.82 12.20 -5.00
N ASN A 123 15.69 13.00 -5.63
CA ASN A 123 15.91 13.04 -7.07
C ASN A 123 16.34 11.69 -7.66
N THR A 124 17.15 10.91 -6.95
CA THR A 124 17.63 9.60 -7.41
C THR A 124 16.51 8.58 -7.52
N ASN A 125 15.62 8.50 -6.52
CA ASN A 125 14.52 7.55 -6.53
C ASN A 125 13.53 7.83 -7.67
N PHE A 126 13.21 9.11 -7.92
CA PHE A 126 12.35 9.49 -9.04
C PHE A 126 12.98 9.20 -10.41
N ARG A 127 14.31 9.33 -10.53
CA ARG A 127 15.03 8.91 -11.75
C ARG A 127 14.93 7.41 -11.97
N ILE A 128 15.10 6.60 -10.92
CA ILE A 128 14.94 5.14 -10.99
C ILE A 128 13.51 4.80 -11.40
N LEU A 129 12.49 5.47 -10.84
CA LEU A 129 11.09 5.27 -11.23
C LEU A 129 10.87 5.52 -12.73
N CYS A 130 11.35 6.64 -13.25
CA CYS A 130 11.27 6.98 -14.68
C CYS A 130 11.95 5.92 -15.55
N ILE A 131 13.11 5.41 -15.14
CA ILE A 131 13.83 4.34 -15.85
C ILE A 131 13.02 3.03 -15.82
N MET A 132 12.45 2.65 -14.68
CA MET A 132 11.63 1.44 -14.55
C MET A 132 10.36 1.54 -15.41
N LEU A 133 9.70 2.70 -15.42
CA LEU A 133 8.55 2.98 -16.28
C LEU A 133 8.95 2.92 -17.76
N PHE A 134 10.09 3.52 -18.14
CA PHE A 134 10.62 3.43 -19.50
C PHE A 134 10.84 1.98 -19.95
N ILE A 135 11.57 1.18 -19.15
CA ILE A 135 11.86 -0.22 -19.49
C ILE A 135 10.56 -1.03 -19.60
N SER A 136 9.60 -0.80 -18.71
CA SER A 136 8.26 -1.42 -18.77
C SER A 136 7.55 -1.12 -20.09
N ARG A 137 7.57 0.13 -20.56
CA ARG A 137 6.90 0.55 -21.80
C ARG A 137 7.63 0.02 -23.04
N LEU A 138 8.96 0.01 -23.00
CA LEU A 138 9.77 -0.59 -24.05
C LEU A 138 9.47 -2.09 -24.19
N LEU A 139 9.40 -2.82 -23.07
CA LEU A 139 9.06 -4.23 -23.06
C LEU A 139 7.66 -4.48 -23.63
N LEU A 140 6.65 -3.72 -23.21
CA LEU A 140 5.30 -3.80 -23.77
C LEU A 140 5.30 -3.49 -25.27
N GLY A 141 6.04 -2.47 -25.71
CA GLY A 141 6.22 -2.15 -27.12
C GLY A 141 6.80 -3.32 -27.92
N ILE A 142 7.78 -4.04 -27.37
CA ILE A 142 8.35 -5.25 -27.96
C ILE A 142 7.31 -6.38 -28.01
N GLN A 143 6.60 -6.66 -26.92
CA GLN A 143 5.60 -7.72 -26.86
C GLN A 143 4.45 -7.49 -27.87
N TYR A 144 3.91 -6.27 -27.93
CA TYR A 144 2.92 -5.89 -28.94
C TYR A 144 3.47 -5.95 -30.37
N SER A 145 4.75 -5.65 -30.58
CA SER A 145 5.41 -5.78 -31.90
C SER A 145 5.54 -7.23 -32.34
N VAL A 146 5.89 -8.14 -31.43
CA VAL A 146 5.91 -9.59 -31.69
C VAL A 146 4.50 -10.08 -32.02
N ALA A 147 3.48 -9.67 -31.26
CA ALA A 147 2.09 -10.00 -31.55
C ALA A 147 1.65 -9.49 -32.94
N LEU A 148 1.98 -8.24 -33.27
CA LEU A 148 1.71 -7.66 -34.59
C LEU A 148 2.41 -8.45 -35.71
N PHE A 149 3.65 -8.89 -35.50
CA PHE A 149 4.40 -9.64 -36.50
C PHE A 149 3.66 -10.92 -36.95
N PHE A 150 3.03 -11.64 -36.01
CA PHE A 150 2.23 -12.84 -36.30
C PHE A 150 0.85 -12.51 -36.88
N ILE A 151 0.19 -11.46 -36.37
CA ILE A 151 -1.20 -11.12 -36.73
C ILE A 151 -1.28 -10.44 -38.11
N ARG A 152 -0.32 -9.57 -38.45
CA ARG A 152 -0.34 -8.74 -39.67
C ARG A 152 -0.49 -9.53 -40.97
N ARG A 153 0.05 -10.75 -41.02
CA ARG A 153 0.00 -11.62 -42.21
C ARG A 153 -1.32 -12.36 -42.34
N LYS A 154 -2.10 -12.47 -41.26
CA LYS A 154 -3.23 -13.40 -41.16
C LYS A 154 -4.58 -12.71 -40.92
N VAL A 155 -4.59 -11.50 -40.37
CA VAL A 155 -5.83 -10.76 -40.09
C VAL A 155 -5.73 -9.33 -40.64
N ARG A 156 -6.42 -9.07 -41.76
CA ARG A 156 -6.51 -7.71 -42.33
C ARG A 156 -7.27 -6.77 -41.40
N GLY A 157 -6.76 -5.54 -41.26
CA GLY A 157 -7.39 -4.47 -40.47
C GLY A 157 -6.96 -4.36 -38.99
N LEU A 158 -6.26 -5.36 -38.44
CA LEU A 158 -5.76 -5.32 -37.04
C LEU A 158 -4.37 -4.68 -36.90
N ALA A 159 -3.64 -4.53 -38.00
CA ALA A 159 -2.30 -3.94 -37.95
C ALA A 159 -2.31 -2.48 -37.50
N TRP A 160 -3.35 -1.73 -37.88
CA TRP A 160 -3.51 -0.32 -37.51
C TRP A 160 -3.70 -0.10 -36.00
N PRO A 161 -4.70 -0.70 -35.33
CA PRO A 161 -4.87 -0.49 -33.88
C PRO A 161 -3.69 -1.01 -33.07
N LEU A 162 -3.07 -2.13 -33.47
CA LEU A 162 -1.85 -2.62 -32.79
C LEU A 162 -0.67 -1.66 -33.00
N GLY A 163 -0.49 -1.14 -34.22
CA GLY A 163 0.50 -0.12 -34.51
C GLY A 163 0.32 1.14 -33.66
N LEU A 164 -0.91 1.60 -33.47
CA LEU A 164 -1.23 2.73 -32.59
C LEU A 164 -0.86 2.44 -31.13
N THR A 165 -1.15 1.25 -30.62
CA THR A 165 -0.75 0.88 -29.24
C THR A 165 0.77 0.79 -29.08
N ILE A 166 1.50 0.27 -30.08
CA ILE A 166 2.97 0.21 -30.06
C ILE A 166 3.54 1.63 -30.05
N ALA A 167 3.08 2.48 -30.97
CA ALA A 167 3.50 3.88 -31.05
C ALA A 167 3.24 4.61 -29.72
N CYS A 168 2.08 4.39 -29.10
CA CYS A 168 1.76 4.95 -27.78
C CYS A 168 2.78 4.52 -26.72
N PHE A 169 3.07 3.22 -26.58
CA PHE A 169 4.04 2.75 -25.58
C PHE A 169 5.46 3.29 -25.84
N ILE A 170 5.90 3.37 -27.09
CA ILE A 170 7.21 3.95 -27.41
C ILE A 170 7.26 5.45 -27.10
N LEU A 171 6.22 6.22 -27.42
CA LEU A 171 6.14 7.64 -27.12
C LEU A 171 6.06 7.91 -25.61
N CYS A 172 5.21 7.17 -24.89
CA CYS A 172 5.11 7.26 -23.43
C CYS A 172 6.40 6.82 -22.74
N GLY A 173 7.06 5.77 -23.24
CA GLY A 173 8.38 5.36 -22.78
C GLY A 173 9.43 6.46 -22.99
N GLY A 174 9.48 7.05 -24.19
CA GLY A 174 10.36 8.19 -24.49
C GLY A 174 10.08 9.39 -23.58
N ALA A 175 8.81 9.67 -23.29
CA ALA A 175 8.42 10.71 -22.35
C ALA A 175 8.95 10.44 -20.94
N PHE A 176 8.77 9.23 -20.39
CA PHE A 176 9.35 8.86 -19.08
C PHE A 176 10.88 8.97 -19.07
N TYR A 177 11.56 8.53 -20.14
CA TYR A 177 13.01 8.68 -20.25
C TYR A 177 13.44 10.15 -20.28
N SER A 178 12.70 11.01 -21.01
CA SER A 178 12.98 12.44 -21.08
C SER A 178 12.80 13.17 -19.74
N MET A 179 12.04 12.59 -18.80
CA MET A 179 11.90 13.12 -17.44
C MET A 179 13.11 12.83 -16.55
N VAL A 180 13.95 11.85 -16.88
CA VAL A 180 15.15 11.50 -16.07
C VAL A 180 16.08 12.70 -15.82
N PRO A 181 16.48 13.51 -16.82
CA PRO A 181 17.29 14.71 -16.57
C PRO A 181 16.54 15.79 -15.79
N ALA A 182 15.21 15.86 -15.89
CA ALA A 182 14.39 16.85 -15.18
C ALA A 182 14.35 16.62 -13.66
N PHE A 183 14.70 15.42 -13.19
CA PHE A 183 14.91 15.11 -11.77
C PHE A 183 16.39 15.18 -11.36
N SER A 184 17.21 15.98 -12.03
CA SER A 184 18.59 16.25 -11.59
C SER A 184 18.62 17.33 -10.49
N GLU A 185 19.58 17.25 -9.58
CA GLU A 185 19.74 18.17 -8.44
C GLU A 185 19.86 19.65 -8.83
N THR A 186 20.30 19.93 -10.06
CA THR A 186 20.45 21.28 -10.62
C THR A 186 19.14 21.87 -11.14
N SER A 187 18.10 21.06 -11.31
CA SER A 187 16.82 21.46 -11.87
C SER A 187 15.88 21.81 -10.72
N GLY A 188 15.82 23.09 -10.31
CA GLY A 188 14.96 23.60 -9.23
C GLY A 188 13.46 23.54 -9.55
N ASN A 189 12.96 22.36 -9.88
CA ASN A 189 11.69 22.16 -10.55
C ASN A 189 10.50 22.12 -9.59
N GLY A 190 9.43 22.80 -9.96
CA GLY A 190 8.19 22.89 -9.19
C GLY A 190 7.31 21.64 -9.23
N LEU A 191 6.27 21.63 -8.40
CA LEU A 191 5.32 20.53 -8.20
C LEU A 191 4.64 20.01 -9.49
N GLY A 192 4.65 20.79 -10.58
CA GLY A 192 4.05 20.44 -11.87
C GLY A 192 4.63 19.17 -12.50
N ILE A 193 5.90 18.86 -12.26
CA ILE A 193 6.56 17.68 -12.87
C ILE A 193 5.94 16.36 -12.38
N TYR A 194 5.46 16.32 -11.14
CA TYR A 194 4.84 15.12 -10.58
C TYR A 194 3.52 14.75 -11.27
N TYR A 195 2.78 15.74 -11.79
CA TYR A 195 1.53 15.48 -12.52
C TYR A 195 1.76 14.81 -13.88
N VAL A 196 2.94 14.96 -14.47
CA VAL A 196 3.27 14.44 -15.80
C VAL A 196 3.18 12.92 -15.84
N TRP A 197 3.59 12.20 -14.78
CA TRP A 197 3.45 10.75 -14.71
C TRP A 197 2.00 10.29 -14.89
N TYR A 198 1.07 10.91 -14.17
CA TYR A 198 -0.33 10.54 -14.21
C TYR A 198 -0.99 10.91 -15.54
N ILE A 199 -0.57 12.02 -16.17
CA ILE A 199 -1.03 12.39 -17.51
C ILE A 199 -0.59 11.33 -18.52
N ILE A 200 0.68 10.90 -18.48
CA ILE A 200 1.19 9.86 -19.39
C ILE A 200 0.40 8.55 -19.17
N LEU A 201 0.20 8.11 -17.93
CA LEU A 201 -0.59 6.92 -17.60
C LEU A 201 -2.04 7.02 -18.11
N ALA A 202 -2.68 8.17 -17.96
CA ALA A 202 -4.04 8.40 -18.45
C ALA A 202 -4.13 8.30 -19.98
N VAL A 203 -3.13 8.86 -20.70
CA VAL A 203 -3.04 8.74 -22.16
C VAL A 203 -2.88 7.28 -22.59
N GLU A 204 -2.00 6.51 -21.92
CA GLU A 204 -1.80 5.09 -22.21
C GLU A 204 -3.09 4.29 -22.06
N VAL A 205 -3.79 4.49 -20.93
CA VAL A 205 -5.07 3.82 -20.67
C VAL A 205 -6.08 4.21 -21.74
N ALA A 206 -6.22 5.51 -22.04
CA ALA A 206 -7.16 5.99 -23.05
C ALA A 206 -6.92 5.36 -24.43
N VAL A 207 -5.65 5.22 -24.87
CA VAL A 207 -5.32 4.61 -26.16
C VAL A 207 -5.60 3.11 -26.17
N VAL A 208 -5.18 2.37 -25.14
CA VAL A 208 -5.36 0.90 -25.08
C VAL A 208 -6.83 0.51 -24.90
N VAL A 209 -7.57 1.25 -24.08
CA VAL A 209 -9.02 1.11 -23.88
C VAL A 209 -9.78 1.56 -25.12
N GLY A 210 -9.42 2.71 -25.69
CA GLY A 210 -10.06 3.26 -26.89
C GLY A 210 -9.93 2.33 -28.10
N THR A 211 -8.74 1.76 -28.32
CA THR A 211 -8.54 0.75 -29.37
C THR A 211 -9.35 -0.53 -29.13
N ALA A 212 -9.56 -0.94 -27.87
CA ALA A 212 -10.44 -2.06 -27.52
C ALA A 212 -11.92 -1.78 -27.83
N CYS A 213 -12.37 -0.54 -27.62
CA CYS A 213 -13.76 -0.11 -27.84
C CYS A 213 -14.11 0.01 -29.33
N VAL A 214 -13.20 0.60 -30.12
CA VAL A 214 -13.43 0.85 -31.55
C VAL A 214 -13.30 -0.43 -32.37
N TRP A 215 -12.28 -1.26 -32.10
CA TRP A 215 -12.05 -2.51 -32.83
C TRP A 215 -12.56 -3.72 -32.06
N ARG A 216 -13.80 -4.15 -32.35
CA ARG A 216 -14.45 -5.31 -31.68
C ARG A 216 -13.64 -6.61 -31.70
N ARG A 217 -12.73 -6.80 -32.67
CA ARG A 217 -11.83 -7.96 -32.74
C ARG A 217 -10.71 -7.95 -31.69
N LEU A 218 -10.43 -6.79 -31.07
CA LEU A 218 -9.52 -6.60 -29.92
C LEU A 218 -10.27 -6.48 -28.59
N SER A 219 -11.57 -6.76 -28.61
CA SER A 219 -12.40 -6.78 -27.42
C SER A 219 -11.92 -7.83 -26.43
N PHE A 220 -12.04 -7.51 -25.14
CA PHE A 220 -11.74 -8.44 -24.03
C PHE A 220 -12.87 -9.45 -23.77
N LYS A 221 -13.87 -9.53 -24.66
CA LYS A 221 -14.99 -10.45 -24.48
C LYS A 221 -14.49 -11.90 -24.50
N LYS A 222 -14.93 -12.70 -23.51
CA LYS A 222 -14.54 -14.11 -23.28
C LYS A 222 -13.07 -14.31 -22.85
N THR A 223 -12.41 -13.26 -22.37
CA THR A 223 -11.10 -13.40 -21.73
C THR A 223 -11.24 -13.60 -20.21
N HIS A 224 -10.17 -14.11 -19.58
CA HIS A 224 -10.03 -14.20 -18.11
C HIS A 224 -9.69 -12.84 -17.44
N LEU A 225 -9.95 -11.68 -18.08
CA LEU A 225 -9.72 -10.36 -17.45
C LEU A 225 -10.55 -10.18 -16.17
N MET A 226 -11.81 -10.64 -16.21
CA MET A 226 -12.72 -10.57 -15.06
C MET A 226 -12.19 -11.39 -13.89
N GLU A 227 -11.69 -12.58 -14.19
CA GLU A 227 -11.07 -13.46 -13.20
C GLU A 227 -9.84 -12.81 -12.58
N ARG A 228 -8.94 -12.21 -13.37
CA ARG A 228 -7.74 -11.53 -12.83
C ARG A 228 -8.05 -10.36 -11.91
N MET A 229 -9.08 -9.57 -12.21
CA MET A 229 -9.53 -8.50 -11.31
C MET A 229 -10.08 -9.05 -9.98
N GLY A 230 -10.81 -10.16 -10.04
CA GLY A 230 -11.28 -10.87 -8.85
C GLY A 230 -10.14 -11.51 -8.05
N LEU A 231 -9.16 -12.12 -8.72
CA LEU A 231 -7.96 -12.67 -8.09
C LEU A 231 -7.13 -11.57 -7.41
N LEU A 232 -6.95 -10.42 -8.06
CA LEU A 232 -6.28 -9.28 -7.42
C LEU A 232 -7.07 -8.77 -6.21
N THR A 233 -8.41 -8.73 -6.29
CA THR A 233 -9.27 -8.39 -5.13
C THR A 233 -9.06 -9.38 -3.98
N LEU A 234 -9.02 -10.68 -4.28
CA LEU A 234 -8.75 -11.72 -3.29
C LEU A 234 -7.38 -11.57 -2.64
N ILE A 235 -6.36 -11.25 -3.43
CA ILE A 235 -4.99 -10.99 -2.93
C ILE A 235 -4.98 -9.78 -1.99
N ILE A 236 -5.68 -8.68 -2.33
CA ILE A 236 -5.80 -7.49 -1.47
C ILE A 236 -6.49 -7.84 -0.15
N VAL A 237 -7.59 -8.60 -0.18
CA VAL A 237 -8.26 -9.07 1.04
C VAL A 237 -7.31 -9.97 1.88
N GLY A 238 -6.51 -10.81 1.21
CA GLY A 238 -5.50 -11.64 1.86
C GLY A 238 -4.40 -10.83 2.54
N GLU A 239 -3.96 -9.72 1.94
CA GLU A 239 -3.03 -8.77 2.55
C GLU A 239 -3.61 -8.18 3.83
N GLY A 240 -4.89 -7.83 3.81
CA GLY A 240 -5.59 -7.38 5.01
C GLY A 240 -5.68 -8.42 6.11
N ALA A 241 -5.90 -9.69 5.77
CA ALA A 241 -5.85 -10.77 6.75
C ALA A 241 -4.45 -10.89 7.39
N ILE A 242 -3.38 -10.74 6.61
CA ILE A 242 -2.00 -10.69 7.15
C ILE A 242 -1.84 -9.50 8.09
N GLY A 243 -2.33 -8.31 7.73
CA GLY A 243 -2.28 -7.14 8.60
C GLY A 243 -3.05 -7.30 9.92
N VAL A 244 -4.18 -8.01 9.92
CA VAL A 244 -4.89 -8.39 11.16
C VAL A 244 -4.01 -9.25 12.05
N THR A 245 -3.35 -10.28 11.51
CA THR A 245 -2.47 -11.14 12.34
C THR A 245 -1.31 -10.36 12.96
N LYS A 246 -0.74 -9.38 12.24
CA LYS A 246 0.28 -8.46 12.78
C LYS A 246 -0.31 -7.57 13.89
N THR A 247 -1.52 -7.07 13.70
CA THR A 247 -2.24 -6.26 14.70
C THR A 247 -2.49 -7.07 15.97
N VAL A 248 -2.95 -8.32 15.83
CA VAL A 248 -3.12 -9.26 16.95
C VAL A 248 -1.80 -9.46 17.70
N ALA A 249 -0.69 -9.70 16.98
CA ALA A 249 0.62 -9.87 17.61
C ALA A 249 1.05 -8.62 18.41
N LYS A 250 0.78 -7.41 17.88
CA LYS A 250 1.05 -6.15 18.58
C LYS A 250 0.16 -5.95 19.82
N LEU A 251 -1.13 -6.28 19.71
CA LEU A 251 -2.10 -6.18 20.82
C LEU A 251 -1.88 -7.24 21.92
N MET A 252 -1.37 -8.41 21.56
CA MET A 252 -1.15 -9.55 22.47
C MET A 252 0.22 -9.52 23.17
N SER A 253 1.04 -8.49 22.95
CA SER A 253 2.39 -8.43 23.53
C SER A 253 2.34 -8.43 25.07
N LYS A 254 2.67 -9.59 25.66
CA LYS A 254 3.06 -9.96 27.04
C LYS A 254 2.30 -9.39 28.26
N SER A 255 1.28 -8.55 28.08
CA SER A 255 0.40 -8.05 29.15
C SER A 255 -0.95 -8.78 29.22
N GLY A 256 -1.11 -9.84 28.42
CA GLY A 256 -2.30 -10.71 28.42
C GLY A 256 -3.41 -10.23 27.50
N LEU A 257 -4.44 -11.06 27.35
CA LEU A 257 -5.59 -10.80 26.49
C LEU A 257 -6.52 -9.77 27.15
N THR A 258 -6.65 -8.58 26.57
CA THR A 258 -7.65 -7.60 27.00
C THR A 258 -8.96 -7.83 26.23
N PHE A 259 -10.11 -7.77 26.92
CA PHE A 259 -11.42 -7.95 26.29
C PHE A 259 -11.65 -6.97 25.14
N GLU A 260 -11.25 -5.71 25.34
CA GLU A 260 -11.34 -4.65 24.33
C GLU A 260 -10.51 -5.00 23.08
N GLY A 261 -9.27 -5.45 23.26
CA GLY A 261 -8.41 -5.86 22.14
C GLY A 261 -8.99 -7.05 21.36
N CYS A 262 -9.54 -8.05 22.04
CA CYS A 262 -10.23 -9.17 21.39
C CYS A 262 -11.42 -8.72 20.56
N PHE A 263 -12.27 -7.86 21.12
CA PHE A 263 -13.44 -7.37 20.43
C PHE A 263 -13.07 -6.59 19.17
N LEU A 264 -12.02 -5.76 19.25
CA LEU A 264 -11.52 -4.99 18.13
C LEU A 264 -11.00 -5.87 16.99
N VAL A 265 -10.27 -6.94 17.32
CA VAL A 265 -9.80 -7.94 16.34
C VAL A 265 -10.99 -8.63 15.67
N VAL A 266 -12.01 -9.04 16.43
CA VAL A 266 -13.22 -9.65 15.88
C VAL A 266 -13.92 -8.69 14.92
N CYS A 267 -13.99 -7.40 15.25
CA CYS A 267 -14.56 -6.40 14.35
C CYS A 267 -13.79 -6.32 13.03
N ILE A 268 -12.45 -6.31 13.05
CA ILE A 268 -11.66 -6.28 11.81
C ILE A 268 -11.87 -7.56 10.98
N VAL A 269 -11.91 -8.73 11.62
CA VAL A 269 -12.21 -10.01 10.93
C VAL A 269 -13.59 -10.00 10.29
N LEU A 270 -14.61 -9.45 10.98
CA LEU A 270 -15.94 -9.30 10.41
C LEU A 270 -15.97 -8.33 9.22
N ILE A 271 -15.25 -7.19 9.31
CA ILE A 271 -15.11 -6.25 8.19
C ILE A 271 -14.50 -6.97 6.97
N LEU A 272 -13.37 -7.67 7.15
CA LEU A 272 -12.74 -8.44 6.06
C LEU A 272 -13.68 -9.49 5.47
N THR A 273 -14.40 -10.21 6.33
CA THR A 273 -15.35 -11.24 5.91
C THR A 273 -16.51 -10.64 5.12
N PHE A 274 -17.09 -9.54 5.58
CA PHE A 274 -18.17 -8.87 4.88
C PHE A 274 -17.72 -8.24 3.56
N LEU A 275 -16.49 -7.70 3.48
CA LEU A 275 -15.93 -7.22 2.22
C LEU A 275 -15.76 -8.38 1.21
N PHE A 276 -15.28 -9.53 1.68
CA PHE A 276 -15.18 -10.74 0.86
C PHE A 276 -16.55 -11.17 0.33
N LEU A 277 -17.53 -11.34 1.22
CA LEU A 277 -18.89 -11.77 0.85
C LEU A 277 -19.55 -10.76 -0.10
N LEU A 278 -19.44 -9.45 0.18
CA LEU A 278 -20.02 -8.40 -0.65
C LEU A 278 -19.48 -8.42 -2.09
N TYR A 279 -18.21 -8.78 -2.28
CA TYR A 279 -17.60 -8.85 -3.60
C TYR A 279 -17.89 -10.18 -4.32
N PHE A 280 -17.76 -11.32 -3.63
CA PHE A 280 -17.80 -12.65 -4.26
C PHE A 280 -19.18 -13.32 -4.28
N ASP A 281 -20.08 -13.03 -3.34
CA ASP A 281 -21.41 -13.67 -3.31
C ASP A 281 -22.31 -13.27 -4.48
N PRO A 282 -22.32 -11.99 -4.96
CA PRO A 282 -23.08 -11.60 -6.12
C PRO A 282 -22.38 -12.05 -7.43
N ALA A 283 -22.18 -13.35 -7.62
CA ALA A 283 -21.55 -13.86 -8.83
C ALA A 283 -22.43 -13.54 -10.06
N PRO A 284 -21.97 -12.71 -11.01
CA PRO A 284 -22.75 -12.42 -12.22
C PRO A 284 -22.71 -13.66 -13.12
N THR A 285 -23.84 -14.37 -13.22
CA THR A 285 -24.01 -15.54 -14.11
C THR A 285 -24.17 -15.17 -15.59
N HIS A 286 -24.16 -13.87 -15.92
CA HIS A 286 -24.43 -13.38 -17.26
C HIS A 286 -23.20 -12.82 -17.99
N HIS A 287 -23.11 -13.14 -19.28
CA HIS A 287 -22.12 -12.59 -20.19
C HIS A 287 -22.22 -11.06 -20.27
N ILE A 288 -21.19 -10.38 -19.77
CA ILE A 288 -21.08 -8.91 -19.81
C ILE A 288 -20.66 -8.46 -21.22
N GLY A 289 -21.26 -7.39 -21.73
CA GLY A 289 -20.87 -6.78 -23.00
C GLY A 289 -19.48 -6.11 -22.94
N SER A 290 -18.78 -5.98 -24.07
CA SER A 290 -17.38 -5.48 -24.12
C SER A 290 -17.15 -4.14 -23.42
N ILE A 291 -18.06 -3.17 -23.57
CA ILE A 291 -17.92 -1.84 -22.97
C ILE A 291 -18.20 -1.91 -21.47
N ARG A 292 -19.23 -2.68 -21.07
CA ARG A 292 -19.55 -2.91 -19.65
C ARG A 292 -18.43 -3.63 -18.92
N GLN A 293 -17.76 -4.59 -19.57
CA GLN A 293 -16.59 -5.29 -19.04
C GLN A 293 -15.42 -4.33 -18.78
N LEU A 294 -15.23 -3.37 -19.68
CA LEU A 294 -14.15 -2.38 -19.56
C LEU A 294 -14.45 -1.32 -18.50
N ALA A 295 -15.70 -0.86 -18.42
CA ALA A 295 -16.16 -0.01 -17.33
C ALA A 295 -16.03 -0.73 -15.98
N TRP A 296 -16.39 -2.01 -15.92
CA TRP A 296 -16.21 -2.86 -14.74
C TRP A 296 -14.73 -2.93 -14.35
N ALA A 297 -13.82 -3.20 -15.29
CA ALA A 297 -12.37 -3.20 -15.03
C ALA A 297 -11.86 -1.83 -14.53
N ALA A 298 -12.38 -0.72 -15.06
CA ALA A 298 -12.00 0.62 -14.62
C ALA A 298 -12.48 0.92 -13.18
N LEU A 299 -13.68 0.46 -12.82
CA LEU A 299 -14.23 0.60 -11.46
C LEU A 299 -13.45 -0.21 -10.40
N HIS A 300 -12.61 -1.18 -10.81
CA HIS A 300 -11.75 -1.89 -9.87
C HIS A 300 -10.64 -1.01 -9.30
N PHE A 301 -10.21 0.04 -10.01
CA PHE A 301 -9.20 0.96 -9.47
C PHE A 301 -9.68 1.63 -8.16
N PRO A 302 -10.81 2.39 -8.15
CA PRO A 302 -11.29 3.00 -6.91
C PRO A 302 -11.73 1.95 -5.88
N LEU A 303 -12.26 0.79 -6.33
CA LEU A 303 -12.61 -0.30 -5.43
C LEU A 303 -11.39 -0.84 -4.69
N HIS A 304 -10.33 -1.23 -5.39
CA HIS A 304 -9.10 -1.76 -4.78
C HIS A 304 -8.49 -0.73 -3.84
N LEU A 305 -8.42 0.54 -4.26
CA LEU A 305 -7.92 1.62 -3.40
C LEU A 305 -8.73 1.75 -2.12
N SER A 306 -10.07 1.67 -2.20
CA SER A 306 -10.94 1.72 -1.03
C SER A 306 -10.81 0.49 -0.13
N LEU A 307 -10.65 -0.71 -0.69
CA LEU A 307 -10.46 -1.95 0.06
C LEU A 307 -9.17 -1.88 0.89
N ILE A 308 -8.07 -1.50 0.24
CA ILE A 308 -6.78 -1.28 0.89
C ILE A 308 -6.91 -0.24 2.00
N GLY A 309 -7.57 0.89 1.73
CA GLY A 309 -7.78 1.95 2.71
C GLY A 309 -8.61 1.51 3.93
N ILE A 310 -9.66 0.71 3.73
CA ILE A 310 -10.48 0.18 4.83
C ILE A 310 -9.66 -0.81 5.67
N VAL A 311 -8.94 -1.72 5.01
CA VAL A 311 -8.07 -2.71 5.63
C VAL A 311 -7.02 -2.05 6.50
N GLU A 312 -6.24 -1.13 5.94
CA GLU A 312 -5.17 -0.43 6.65
C GLU A 312 -5.72 0.52 7.72
N GLY A 313 -6.78 1.27 7.40
CA GLY A 313 -7.44 2.17 8.34
C GLY A 313 -7.98 1.42 9.56
N SER A 314 -8.58 0.25 9.38
CA SER A 314 -9.11 -0.55 10.49
C SER A 314 -8.00 -1.03 11.45
N GLN A 315 -6.83 -1.40 10.93
CA GLN A 315 -5.66 -1.78 11.72
C GLN A 315 -5.07 -0.59 12.47
N GLN A 316 -4.93 0.56 11.82
CA GLN A 316 -4.41 1.78 12.43
C GLN A 316 -5.33 2.28 13.56
N ILE A 317 -6.64 2.27 13.35
CA ILE A 317 -7.64 2.62 14.38
C ILE A 317 -7.52 1.68 15.59
N ALA A 318 -7.31 0.38 15.33
CA ALA A 318 -7.21 -0.60 16.39
C ALA A 318 -5.97 -0.40 17.27
N LEU A 319 -4.82 -0.15 16.63
CA LEU A 319 -3.57 0.18 17.33
C LEU A 319 -3.67 1.52 18.07
N ALA A 320 -4.30 2.52 17.48
CA ALA A 320 -4.50 3.82 18.11
C ALA A 320 -5.36 3.70 19.38
N ARG A 321 -6.49 2.98 19.33
CA ARG A 321 -7.32 2.70 20.52
C ARG A 321 -6.52 2.03 21.64
N HIS A 322 -5.68 1.06 21.29
CA HIS A 322 -4.81 0.40 22.27
C HIS A 322 -3.82 1.37 22.93
N VAL A 323 -3.15 2.23 22.15
CA VAL A 323 -2.23 3.26 22.64
C VAL A 323 -2.93 4.26 23.55
N PHE A 324 -4.09 4.77 23.14
CA PHE A 324 -4.83 5.74 23.96
C PHE A 324 -5.40 5.11 25.24
N ALA A 325 -5.86 3.86 25.20
CA ALA A 325 -6.27 3.15 26.41
C ALA A 325 -5.10 2.98 27.40
N ALA A 326 -3.89 2.70 26.90
CA ALA A 326 -2.68 2.64 27.73
C ALA A 326 -2.30 4.02 28.30
N LEU A 327 -2.32 5.07 27.46
CA LEU A 327 -2.05 6.44 27.89
C LEU A 327 -3.04 6.90 28.97
N HIS A 328 -4.33 6.61 28.79
CA HIS A 328 -5.37 6.99 29.73
C HIS A 328 -5.18 6.32 31.10
N ARG A 329 -4.75 5.06 31.14
CA ARG A 329 -4.37 4.37 32.40
C ARG A 329 -3.19 5.07 33.08
N PHE A 330 -2.16 5.46 32.32
CA PHE A 330 -1.03 6.20 32.86
C PHE A 330 -1.45 7.57 33.39
N GLN A 331 -2.22 8.34 32.62
CA GLN A 331 -2.74 9.64 33.02
C GLN A 331 -3.58 9.55 34.29
N HIS A 332 -4.45 8.55 34.42
CA HIS A 332 -5.21 8.32 35.65
C HIS A 332 -4.30 7.99 36.85
N ALA A 333 -3.27 7.18 36.66
CA ALA A 333 -2.30 6.86 37.71
C ALA A 333 -1.50 8.10 38.14
N ALA A 334 -1.01 8.90 37.17
CA ALA A 334 -0.31 10.15 37.42
C ALA A 334 -1.20 11.17 38.12
N THR A 335 -2.46 11.30 37.68
CA THR A 335 -3.45 12.21 38.29
C THR A 335 -3.75 11.80 39.72
N ARG A 336 -3.90 10.49 39.98
CA ARG A 336 -4.11 9.98 41.34
C ARG A 336 -2.90 10.25 42.23
N ALA A 337 -1.71 9.92 41.78
CA ALA A 337 -0.47 10.15 42.52
C ALA A 337 -0.26 11.64 42.85
N CYS A 338 -0.56 12.53 41.90
CA CYS A 338 -0.28 13.96 42.04
C CYS A 338 -1.43 14.77 42.66
N LEU A 339 -2.63 14.69 42.10
CA LEU A 339 -3.75 15.55 42.49
C LEU A 339 -4.53 15.02 43.69
N THR A 340 -4.55 13.70 43.91
CA THR A 340 -5.32 13.10 45.03
C THR A 340 -4.44 12.69 46.20
N GLN A 341 -3.27 12.11 45.94
CA GLN A 341 -2.36 11.62 46.98
C GLN A 341 -1.24 12.61 47.32
N HIS A 342 -1.07 13.69 46.54
CA HIS A 342 -0.04 14.71 46.73
C HIS A 342 1.38 14.13 46.96
N LEU A 343 1.71 13.04 46.26
CA LEU A 343 3.00 12.37 46.40
C LEU A 343 4.13 13.29 45.93
N SER A 344 5.29 13.20 46.58
CA SER A 344 6.47 13.99 46.24
C SER A 344 7.74 13.18 46.39
N GLY A 345 8.84 13.64 45.78
CA GLY A 345 10.11 12.98 45.95
C GLY A 345 10.16 11.60 45.29
N ALA A 346 10.86 10.68 45.95
CA ALA A 346 10.99 9.28 45.54
C ALA A 346 9.63 8.54 45.46
N SER A 347 8.64 8.93 46.25
CA SER A 347 7.31 8.28 46.24
C SER A 347 6.53 8.54 44.94
N LEU A 348 6.63 9.76 44.40
CA LEU A 348 6.05 10.12 43.11
C LEU A 348 6.75 9.37 41.97
N ALA A 349 8.09 9.35 41.98
CA ALA A 349 8.87 8.62 41.00
C ALA A 349 8.53 7.12 41.00
N ALA A 350 8.44 6.49 42.16
CA ALA A 350 8.06 5.08 42.29
C ALA A 350 6.65 4.80 41.74
N ALA A 351 5.67 5.67 42.02
CA ALA A 351 4.30 5.52 41.52
C ALA A 351 4.23 5.63 39.99
N LEU A 352 4.97 6.58 39.39
CA LEU A 352 5.02 6.75 37.93
C LEU A 352 5.77 5.61 37.25
N THR A 353 6.89 5.15 37.81
CA THR A 353 7.62 3.98 37.30
C THR A 353 6.74 2.73 37.34
N ALA A 354 5.98 2.53 38.41
CA ALA A 354 5.02 1.43 38.53
C ALA A 354 3.86 1.55 37.51
N ALA A 355 3.49 2.77 37.12
CA ALA A 355 2.48 3.01 36.09
C ALA A 355 3.00 2.75 34.66
N VAL A 356 4.31 2.90 34.41
CA VAL A 356 4.95 2.60 33.10
C VAL A 356 5.29 1.12 32.94
N ALA A 357 5.66 0.44 34.02
CA ALA A 357 6.09 -0.97 33.98
C ALA A 357 5.15 -1.94 33.22
N PRO A 358 3.80 -1.82 33.30
CA PRO A 358 2.88 -2.69 32.57
C PRO A 358 2.95 -2.54 31.04
N PHE A 359 3.53 -1.44 30.52
CA PHE A 359 3.67 -1.20 29.09
C PHE A 359 4.88 -1.93 28.46
N LYS A 360 5.83 -2.39 29.29
CA LYS A 360 6.99 -3.19 28.86
C LYS A 360 7.73 -2.59 27.65
N LEU A 361 7.91 -1.28 27.66
CA LEU A 361 8.53 -0.53 26.55
C LEU A 361 9.99 -0.93 26.32
N ASP A 362 10.63 -1.51 27.34
CA ASP A 362 12.00 -2.02 27.36
C ASP A 362 12.17 -3.37 26.65
N GLU A 363 11.10 -4.17 26.58
CA GLU A 363 11.12 -5.47 25.91
C GLU A 363 10.91 -5.38 24.39
N LYS A 364 10.45 -4.22 23.90
CA LYS A 364 10.19 -3.98 22.48
C LYS A 364 11.37 -3.26 21.85
N LEU A 365 11.91 -3.82 20.76
CA LEU A 365 13.06 -3.26 20.05
C LEU A 365 12.84 -1.81 19.61
N GLU A 366 11.62 -1.48 19.19
CA GLU A 366 11.25 -0.19 18.62
C GLU A 366 11.21 0.95 19.65
N SER A 367 10.78 0.66 20.89
CA SER A 367 10.61 1.67 21.97
C SER A 367 11.71 1.65 23.03
N ARG A 368 12.70 0.76 22.89
CA ARG A 368 13.75 0.54 23.90
C ARG A 368 14.55 1.80 24.18
N ASP A 369 14.84 2.58 23.14
CA ASP A 369 15.67 3.79 23.24
C ASP A 369 14.92 4.96 23.90
N GLN A 370 13.59 4.89 23.96
CA GLN A 370 12.74 5.90 24.60
C GLN A 370 12.59 5.66 26.12
N VAL A 371 12.84 4.44 26.61
CA VAL A 371 12.75 4.11 28.04
C VAL A 371 13.68 4.97 28.91
N PRO A 372 14.97 5.17 28.55
CA PRO A 372 15.85 6.08 29.30
C PRO A 372 15.32 7.52 29.39
N VAL A 373 14.71 8.03 28.32
CA VAL A 373 14.12 9.38 28.27
C VAL A 373 12.95 9.49 29.24
N ILE A 374 12.03 8.52 29.20
CA ILE A 374 10.88 8.45 30.11
C ILE A 374 11.35 8.36 31.57
N MET A 375 12.32 7.48 31.86
CA MET A 375 12.84 7.28 33.21
C MET A 375 13.59 8.52 33.72
N ALA A 376 14.33 9.23 32.86
CA ALA A 376 14.97 10.49 33.21
C ALA A 376 13.93 11.59 33.51
N GLY A 377 12.85 11.68 32.75
CA GLY A 377 11.73 12.59 33.02
C GLY A 377 11.04 12.27 34.35
N ILE A 378 10.80 10.99 34.65
CA ILE A 378 10.25 10.55 35.94
C ILE A 378 11.21 10.90 37.10
N ALA A 379 12.51 10.68 36.93
CA ALA A 379 13.51 11.02 37.93
C ALA A 379 13.60 12.54 38.18
N ALA A 380 13.51 13.34 37.13
CA ALA A 380 13.47 14.81 37.24
C ALA A 380 12.21 15.27 37.99
N ALA A 381 11.05 14.67 37.70
CA ALA A 381 9.81 14.92 38.44
C ALA A 381 9.88 14.52 39.91
N GLY A 382 10.58 13.43 40.23
CA GLY A 382 10.83 13.01 41.60
C GLY A 382 11.83 13.90 42.35
N ASN A 383 12.83 14.48 41.66
CA ASN A 383 13.86 15.31 42.31
C ASN A 383 13.39 16.77 42.53
N ALA A 384 12.39 17.22 41.77
CA ALA A 384 11.80 18.54 41.93
C ALA A 384 10.96 18.61 43.22
N THR A 385 11.13 19.69 43.99
CA THR A 385 10.44 19.89 45.26
C THR A 385 9.02 20.39 45.04
N GLY A 386 8.04 19.73 45.67
CA GLY A 386 6.66 20.21 45.73
C GLY A 386 5.86 20.19 44.42
N VAL A 387 6.26 19.43 43.39
CA VAL A 387 5.57 19.36 42.08
C VAL A 387 4.07 19.12 42.23
N CYS A 388 3.68 18.22 43.13
CA CYS A 388 2.29 17.84 43.40
C CYS A 388 1.71 18.45 44.69
N SER A 389 2.40 19.43 45.27
CA SER A 389 1.89 20.13 46.45
C SER A 389 0.59 20.88 46.11
N ALA A 390 -0.36 20.91 47.06
CA ALA A 390 -1.64 21.58 46.85
C ALA A 390 -1.49 23.05 46.44
N ALA A 391 -0.46 23.74 46.93
CA ALA A 391 -0.14 25.12 46.57
C ALA A 391 0.27 25.26 45.08
N ASN A 392 1.14 24.39 44.58
CA ASN A 392 1.60 24.45 43.19
C ASN A 392 0.52 23.99 42.21
N VAL A 393 -0.27 22.98 42.59
CA VAL A 393 -1.43 22.53 41.80
C VAL A 393 -2.49 23.64 41.71
N ALA A 394 -2.77 24.33 42.82
CA ALA A 394 -3.71 25.45 42.82
C ALA A 394 -3.20 26.65 42.00
N ALA A 395 -1.90 26.97 42.10
CA ALA A 395 -1.27 28.04 41.32
C ALA A 395 -1.29 27.76 39.80
N GLY A 396 -1.27 26.49 39.40
CA GLY A 396 -1.37 26.05 38.00
C GLY A 396 -2.81 25.88 37.49
N GLY A 397 -3.83 26.37 38.20
CA GLY A 397 -5.23 26.27 37.77
C GLY A 397 -5.90 24.92 38.04
N GLY A 398 -5.34 24.09 38.95
CA GLY A 398 -5.91 22.79 39.33
C GLY A 398 -5.64 21.65 38.34
N GLY A 399 -4.92 21.92 37.26
CA GLY A 399 -4.54 20.93 36.25
C GLY A 399 -3.26 20.17 36.57
N MET A 400 -2.90 19.23 35.70
CA MET A 400 -1.64 18.49 35.78
C MET A 400 -0.44 19.46 35.62
N PRO A 401 0.55 19.44 36.55
CA PRO A 401 1.78 20.23 36.43
C PRO A 401 2.52 20.01 35.11
N ASP A 402 3.15 21.05 34.57
CA ASP A 402 3.84 21.02 33.26
C ASP A 402 4.89 19.91 33.15
N MET A 403 5.61 19.65 34.25
CA MET A 403 6.61 18.59 34.31
C MET A 403 6.00 17.19 34.14
N LEU A 404 4.82 16.93 34.71
CA LEU A 404 4.11 15.66 34.51
C LEU A 404 3.45 15.58 33.12
N ARG A 405 3.10 16.72 32.54
CA ARG A 405 2.63 16.78 31.14
C ARG A 405 3.74 16.42 30.16
N ALA A 406 4.98 16.85 30.42
CA ALA A 406 6.15 16.44 29.65
C ALA A 406 6.37 14.92 29.74
N VAL A 407 6.38 14.35 30.96
CA VAL A 407 6.49 12.88 31.14
C VAL A 407 5.37 12.13 30.43
N THR A 408 4.13 12.63 30.48
CA THR A 408 3.00 12.04 29.76
C THR A 408 3.21 12.05 28.25
N THR A 409 3.83 13.10 27.72
CA THR A 409 4.17 13.23 26.29
C THR A 409 5.26 12.25 25.89
N ASP A 410 6.28 12.06 26.74
CA ASP A 410 7.36 11.09 26.49
C ASP A 410 6.84 9.65 26.53
N VAL A 411 5.95 9.34 27.47
CA VAL A 411 5.26 8.04 27.56
C VAL A 411 4.40 7.81 26.32
N LEU A 412 3.69 8.84 25.84
CA LEU A 412 2.93 8.75 24.59
C LEU A 412 3.84 8.44 23.39
N GLY A 413 4.97 9.14 23.27
CA GLY A 413 5.98 8.85 22.24
C GLY A 413 6.46 7.39 22.30
N GLY A 414 6.82 6.92 23.50
CA GLY A 414 7.22 5.53 23.70
C GLY A 414 6.14 4.52 23.33
N LEU A 415 4.87 4.79 23.63
CA LEU A 415 3.75 3.93 23.25
C LEU A 415 3.53 3.89 21.72
N PHE A 416 3.69 5.00 21.01
CA PHE A 416 3.61 5.04 19.54
C PHE A 416 4.77 4.31 18.88
N GLU A 417 6.00 4.53 19.36
CA GLU A 417 7.16 3.79 18.86
C GLU A 417 7.00 2.29 19.11
N SER A 418 6.38 1.90 20.24
CA SER A 418 6.12 0.50 20.59
C SER A 418 5.15 -0.25 19.65
N ILE A 419 4.47 0.46 18.76
CA ILE A 419 3.61 -0.11 17.72
C ILE A 419 4.21 0.11 16.32
N GLY A 420 5.45 0.58 16.21
CA GLY A 420 6.17 0.85 14.97
C GLY A 420 5.79 2.16 14.30
N VAL A 421 5.14 3.10 15.01
CA VAL A 421 4.79 4.42 14.49
C VAL A 421 5.77 5.45 15.04
N THR A 422 6.61 6.02 14.18
CA THR A 422 7.53 7.09 14.56
C THR A 422 6.92 8.45 14.24
N PRO A 423 6.98 9.44 15.16
CA PRO A 423 6.56 10.79 14.85
C PRO A 423 7.46 11.41 13.77
N PRO A 424 6.93 12.27 12.88
CA PRO A 424 7.74 13.00 11.90
C PRO A 424 8.84 13.81 12.59
N LYS A 425 10.02 13.90 11.95
CA LYS A 425 11.15 14.67 12.47
C LYS A 425 10.74 16.11 12.76
N GLY A 426 10.92 16.54 14.02
CA GLY A 426 10.62 17.90 14.48
C GLY A 426 9.18 18.15 14.92
N VAL A 427 8.31 17.14 14.91
CA VAL A 427 6.93 17.22 15.41
C VAL A 427 6.84 16.47 16.75
N GLY A 428 6.19 17.08 17.75
CA GLY A 428 6.00 16.42 19.04
C GLY A 428 5.15 15.14 18.92
N ALA A 429 5.42 14.13 19.74
CA ALA A 429 4.64 12.89 19.76
C ALA A 429 3.13 13.15 19.97
N TYR A 430 2.80 14.12 20.83
CA TYR A 430 1.43 14.56 21.06
C TYR A 430 0.78 15.21 19.83
N GLU A 431 1.52 16.05 19.09
CA GLU A 431 1.01 16.69 17.87
C GLU A 431 0.75 15.67 16.78
N SER A 432 1.61 14.67 16.65
CA SER A 432 1.45 13.55 15.72
C SER A 432 0.24 12.68 16.10
N ALA A 433 0.02 12.48 17.40
CA ALA A 433 -1.10 11.72 17.94
C ALA A 433 -2.45 12.46 17.85
N ARG A 434 -2.42 13.78 17.69
CA ARG A 434 -3.58 14.66 17.79
C ARG A 434 -4.70 14.27 16.81
N SER A 435 -4.36 13.95 15.56
CA SER A 435 -5.35 13.55 14.54
C SER A 435 -6.08 12.26 14.93
N ALA A 436 -5.33 11.26 15.41
CA ALA A 436 -5.87 10.01 15.90
C ALA A 436 -6.72 10.21 17.17
N TYR A 437 -6.29 11.09 18.07
CA TYR A 437 -7.01 11.45 19.29
C TYR A 437 -8.38 12.06 18.98
N PHE A 438 -8.44 13.08 18.12
CA PHE A 438 -9.70 13.71 17.72
C PHE A 438 -10.64 12.73 17.02
N THR A 439 -10.12 11.83 16.17
CA THR A 439 -10.95 10.83 15.48
C THR A 439 -11.61 9.86 16.46
N LEU A 440 -10.96 9.55 17.58
CA LEU A 440 -11.44 8.57 18.55
C LEU A 440 -12.25 9.18 19.70
N GLU A 441 -11.97 10.42 20.08
CA GLU A 441 -12.73 11.15 21.12
C GLU A 441 -13.95 11.89 20.58
N LEU A 442 -13.97 12.39 19.34
CA LEU A 442 -15.22 12.95 18.76
C LEU A 442 -16.27 11.88 18.44
N ALA A 443 -15.88 10.60 18.49
CA ALA A 443 -16.76 9.45 18.30
C ALA A 443 -17.34 8.91 19.63
N GLN A 444 -16.98 9.50 20.77
CA GLN A 444 -17.57 9.27 22.09
C GLN A 444 -18.45 10.45 22.47
#